data_AF-A0A0V0HBW4-F1
#
_entry.id   AF-A0A0V0HBW4-F1
#
_cell.length_a   1.000
_cell.length_b   1.000
_cell.length_c   1.000
_cell.angle_alpha   90.00
_cell.angle_beta   90.00
_cell.angle_gamma   90.00
#
_symmetry.space_group_name_H-M   'P 1'
#
loop_
_entity.id
_entity.type
_entity.pdbx_description
1 polymer ?
#
loop_
_entity_poly.entity_id
_entity_poly.type
_entity_poly.pdbx_seq_one_letter_code
_entity_poly.pdbx_strand_id
1 'polypeptide(L)'
;MSSPFRIELLGHKEIVPTPVKFDGEDGNRKLELQKMKLSWILIDPSRNRAVNVSSLHPVSVQRHWLTGELKVRYSTVMDSGAGEGLVQCGIVVTCEGKEGGELHVREVSMQIEDMDGKVLCGKDSLVILQEVIEGGRKKEKKMKKKKIMRIFGIKEK
;
A
#
# COMPACT_ATOMS: atom_id res chain seq x y z
N MET A 1 12.97 5.05 22.72
CA MET A 1 12.46 5.25 21.34
C MET A 1 12.01 3.90 20.81
N SER A 2 10.78 3.81 20.31
CA SER A 2 10.21 2.56 19.79
C SER A 2 10.54 2.43 18.29
N SER A 3 10.88 1.22 17.82
CA SER A 3 11.15 0.99 16.40
C SER A 3 9.90 1.23 15.54
N PRO A 4 10.01 1.90 14.37
CA PRO A 4 8.90 2.02 13.43
C PRO A 4 8.48 0.65 12.92
N PHE A 5 7.18 0.48 12.71
CA PHE A 5 6.63 -0.75 12.15
C PHE A 5 6.76 -0.76 10.63
N ARG A 6 7.45 -1.77 10.10
CA ARG A 6 7.59 -1.99 8.66
C ARG A 6 7.74 -3.48 8.38
N ILE A 7 7.02 -3.96 7.36
CA ILE A 7 7.18 -5.31 6.82
C ILE A 7 7.72 -5.17 5.40
N GLU A 8 8.85 -5.82 5.13
CA GLU A 8 9.43 -5.98 3.79
C GLU A 8 9.08 -7.36 3.25
N LEU A 9 8.57 -7.43 2.03
CA LEU A 9 8.32 -8.71 1.37
C LEU A 9 9.56 -9.23 0.62
N LEU A 10 10.33 -8.31 0.03
CA LEU A 10 11.49 -8.65 -0.79
C LEU A 10 12.79 -8.43 -0.03
N GLY A 11 13.74 -9.33 -0.21
CA GLY A 11 15.10 -9.13 0.29
C GLY A 11 15.83 -7.99 -0.44
N HIS A 12 16.88 -7.44 0.17
CA HIS A 12 17.64 -6.28 -0.36
C HIS A 12 18.26 -6.48 -1.76
N LYS A 13 18.41 -7.73 -2.22
CA LYS A 13 18.93 -8.06 -3.57
C LYS A 13 17.90 -8.80 -4.43
N GLU A 14 16.70 -8.97 -3.92
CA GLU A 14 15.65 -9.70 -4.61
C GLU A 14 14.95 -8.77 -5.59
N ILE A 15 14.71 -9.29 -6.79
CA ILE A 15 14.08 -8.54 -7.87
C ILE A 15 13.04 -9.47 -8.50
N VAL A 16 11.82 -8.97 -8.65
CA VAL A 16 10.72 -9.68 -9.28
C VAL A 16 10.46 -9.04 -10.65
N PRO A 17 10.68 -9.75 -11.77
CA PRO A 17 10.36 -9.23 -13.09
C PRO A 17 8.85 -9.03 -13.22
N THR A 18 8.44 -7.96 -13.91
CA THR A 18 7.03 -7.74 -14.22
C THR A 18 6.80 -7.87 -15.73
N PRO A 19 5.66 -8.42 -16.17
CA PRO A 19 5.34 -8.53 -17.59
C PRO A 19 5.04 -7.17 -18.26
N VAL A 20 5.17 -6.07 -17.52
CA VAL A 20 4.90 -4.72 -18.01
C VAL A 20 6.08 -4.27 -18.87
N LYS A 21 5.85 -4.22 -20.19
CA LYS A 21 6.79 -3.70 -21.18
C LYS A 21 6.46 -2.26 -21.50
N PHE A 22 7.48 -1.42 -21.69
CA PHE A 22 7.31 0.00 -22.02
C PHE A 22 7.92 0.33 -23.37
N ASP A 23 7.22 1.15 -24.14
CA ASP A 23 7.60 1.62 -25.48
C ASP A 23 8.46 2.89 -25.48
N GLY A 24 8.71 3.47 -24.30
CA GLY A 24 9.64 4.59 -24.12
C GLY A 24 9.00 5.80 -23.44
N GLU A 25 7.71 6.07 -23.67
CA GLU A 25 7.08 7.28 -23.18
C GLU A 25 6.70 7.20 -21.69
N ASP A 26 7.23 8.11 -20.85
CA ASP A 26 7.02 8.11 -19.39
C ASP A 26 5.53 8.20 -18.98
N GLY A 27 4.70 8.86 -19.80
CA GLY A 27 3.26 8.96 -19.58
C GLY A 27 2.56 7.59 -19.61
N ASN A 28 3.00 6.70 -20.51
CA ASN A 28 2.46 5.36 -20.66
C ASN A 28 2.77 4.49 -19.42
N ARG A 29 3.98 4.64 -18.85
CA ARG A 29 4.42 3.85 -17.68
C ARG A 29 3.55 4.05 -16.46
N LYS A 30 3.23 5.31 -16.17
CA LYS A 30 2.39 5.68 -15.03
C LYS A 30 0.96 5.13 -15.20
N LEU A 31 0.44 5.11 -16.42
CA LEU A 31 -0.90 4.59 -16.71
C LEU A 31 -0.97 3.07 -16.56
N GLU A 32 0.04 2.34 -17.01
CA GLU A 32 0.10 0.89 -16.80
C GLU A 32 0.23 0.53 -15.32
N LEU A 33 1.06 1.25 -14.57
CA LEU A 33 1.19 1.03 -13.13
C LEU A 33 -0.08 1.38 -12.34
N GLN A 34 -0.92 2.29 -12.83
CA GLN A 34 -2.25 2.55 -12.24
C GLN A 34 -3.22 1.37 -12.39
N LYS A 35 -2.96 0.45 -13.33
CA LYS A 35 -3.76 -0.77 -13.52
C LYS A 35 -3.23 -1.95 -12.69
N MET A 36 -2.03 -1.84 -12.12
CA MET A 36 -1.43 -2.88 -11.28
C MET A 36 -2.31 -3.10 -10.05
N LYS A 37 -2.70 -4.35 -9.82
CA LYS A 37 -3.49 -4.74 -8.64
C LYS A 37 -2.61 -5.42 -7.62
N LEU A 38 -2.87 -5.15 -6.35
CA LEU A 38 -2.16 -5.77 -5.24
C LEU A 38 -3.17 -6.29 -4.21
N SER A 39 -2.87 -7.44 -3.61
CA SER A 39 -3.61 -7.97 -2.46
C SER A 39 -2.62 -8.31 -1.36
N TRP A 40 -2.68 -7.57 -0.25
CA TRP A 40 -1.90 -7.87 0.94
C TRP A 40 -2.82 -8.51 1.96
N ILE A 41 -2.65 -9.80 2.19
CA ILE A 41 -3.55 -10.60 3.02
C ILE A 41 -2.85 -10.93 4.32
N LEU A 42 -3.43 -10.47 5.44
CA LEU A 42 -3.03 -10.91 6.76
C LEU A 42 -3.85 -12.16 7.11
N ILE A 43 -3.16 -13.20 7.59
CA ILE A 43 -3.76 -14.49 7.95
C ILE A 43 -3.49 -14.72 9.44
N ASP A 44 -4.55 -14.92 10.20
CA ASP A 44 -4.50 -15.41 11.57
C ASP A 44 -4.99 -16.86 11.60
N PRO A 45 -4.05 -17.83 11.60
CA PRO A 45 -4.41 -19.25 11.61
C PRO A 45 -5.04 -19.67 12.94
N SER A 46 -4.71 -19.01 14.06
CA SER A 46 -5.25 -19.35 15.38
C SER A 46 -6.76 -19.12 15.47
N ARG A 47 -7.27 -18.20 14.64
CA ARG A 47 -8.69 -17.85 14.55
C ARG A 47 -9.34 -18.33 13.26
N ASN A 48 -8.58 -18.96 12.35
CA ASN A 48 -9.01 -19.32 10.99
C ASN A 48 -9.57 -18.11 10.21
N ARG A 49 -8.83 -16.99 10.21
CA ARG A 49 -9.27 -15.74 9.57
C ARG A 49 -8.21 -15.16 8.64
N ALA A 50 -8.69 -14.47 7.61
CA ALA A 50 -7.85 -13.71 6.70
C ALA A 50 -8.54 -12.40 6.29
N VAL A 51 -7.75 -11.32 6.16
CA VAL A 51 -8.23 -10.00 5.74
C VAL A 51 -7.26 -9.38 4.74
N ASN A 52 -7.81 -8.84 3.64
CA ASN A 52 -7.03 -8.03 2.72
C ASN A 52 -6.97 -6.60 3.27
N VAL A 53 -5.75 -6.09 3.48
CA VAL A 53 -5.49 -4.73 4.01
C VAL A 53 -5.09 -3.73 2.93
N SER A 54 -5.02 -4.14 1.67
CA SER A 54 -4.73 -3.28 0.52
C SER A 54 -5.99 -2.72 -0.16
N SER A 55 -5.85 -1.58 -0.83
CA SER A 55 -6.93 -0.94 -1.60
C SER A 55 -7.26 -1.61 -2.94
N LEU A 56 -6.67 -2.77 -3.23
CA LEU A 56 -6.66 -3.48 -4.51
C LEU A 56 -6.01 -2.70 -5.67
N HIS A 57 -6.36 -1.44 -5.86
CA HIS A 57 -5.81 -0.55 -6.88
C HIS A 57 -4.91 0.52 -6.23
N PRO A 58 -3.94 1.08 -6.98
CA PRO A 58 -3.07 2.12 -6.48
C PRO A 58 -3.86 3.40 -6.16
N VAL A 59 -3.49 4.07 -5.08
CA VAL A 59 -3.96 5.42 -4.75
C VAL A 59 -3.06 6.48 -5.36
N SER A 60 -1.78 6.16 -5.61
CA SER A 60 -0.86 7.04 -6.32
C SER A 60 0.26 6.26 -7.02
N VAL A 61 0.77 6.85 -8.09
CA VAL A 61 2.00 6.43 -8.76
C VAL A 61 2.88 7.66 -8.90
N GLN A 62 4.09 7.61 -8.32
CA GLN A 62 5.02 8.72 -8.29
C GLN A 62 6.38 8.28 -8.79
N ARG A 63 7.06 9.16 -9.54
CA ARG A 63 8.45 8.95 -9.94
C ARG A 63 9.35 9.70 -8.98
N HIS A 64 10.35 9.02 -8.45
CA HIS A 64 11.40 9.66 -7.67
C HIS A 64 12.27 10.50 -8.60
N TRP A 65 12.42 11.79 -8.30
CA TRP A 65 13.08 12.75 -9.19
C TRP A 65 14.58 12.45 -9.39
N LEU A 66 15.27 11.98 -8.34
CA LEU A 66 16.71 11.69 -8.40
C LEU A 66 17.01 10.31 -9.01
N THR A 67 16.44 9.24 -8.45
CA THR A 67 16.71 7.85 -8.87
C THR A 67 15.91 7.41 -10.09
N GLY A 68 14.83 8.12 -10.45
CA GLY A 68 13.94 7.75 -11.55
C GLY A 68 12.99 6.58 -11.24
N GLU A 69 13.06 6.00 -10.04
CA GLU A 69 12.21 4.89 -9.59
C GLU A 69 10.74 5.24 -9.56
N LEU A 70 9.89 4.25 -9.80
CA LEU A 70 8.45 4.39 -9.74
C LEU A 70 7.93 3.78 -8.44
N LYS A 71 7.31 4.60 -7.59
CA LYS A 71 6.63 4.17 -6.36
C LYS A 71 5.15 4.08 -6.62
N VAL A 72 4.59 2.88 -6.48
CA VAL A 72 3.16 2.61 -6.56
C VAL A 72 2.63 2.44 -5.14
N ARG A 73 1.80 3.37 -4.70
CA ARG A 73 1.21 3.35 -3.35
C ARG A 73 -0.18 2.76 -3.40
N TYR A 74 -0.45 1.83 -2.49
CA TYR A 74 -1.77 1.33 -2.13
C TYR A 74 -2.04 1.76 -0.70
N SER A 75 -3.28 2.09 -0.36
CA SER A 75 -3.59 2.50 1.00
C SER A 75 -5.04 2.26 1.41
N THR A 76 -5.22 1.71 2.61
CA THR A 76 -6.53 1.49 3.21
C THR A 76 -6.63 2.23 4.54
N VAL A 77 -7.75 2.94 4.74
CA VAL A 77 -8.05 3.62 6.00
C VAL A 77 -8.72 2.65 6.97
N MET A 78 -8.15 2.58 8.18
CA MET A 78 -8.57 1.71 9.27
C MET A 78 -8.91 2.53 10.51
N ASP A 79 -9.66 1.92 11.41
CA ASP A 79 -9.88 2.43 12.76
C ASP A 79 -8.61 2.16 13.58
N SER A 80 -8.19 3.11 14.42
CA SER A 80 -7.03 2.92 15.29
C SER A 80 -7.34 2.06 16.52
N GLY A 81 -8.63 1.84 16.83
CA GLY A 81 -9.17 1.04 17.93
C GLY A 81 -8.81 1.44 19.37
N ALA A 82 -7.71 2.17 19.58
CA ALA A 82 -7.31 2.78 20.84
C ALA A 82 -7.90 4.20 21.07
N GLY A 83 -8.92 4.62 20.30
CA GLY A 83 -9.57 5.93 20.42
C GLY A 83 -10.39 6.33 19.17
N GLU A 84 -10.90 7.57 19.12
CA GLU A 84 -11.51 8.15 17.91
C GLU A 84 -10.42 8.56 16.90
N GLY A 85 -9.69 7.59 16.35
CA GLY A 85 -8.57 7.81 15.44
C GLY A 85 -8.73 7.03 14.14
N LEU A 86 -8.21 7.60 13.06
CA LEU A 86 -8.04 6.87 11.79
C LEU A 86 -6.56 6.73 11.51
N VAL A 87 -6.21 5.60 10.91
CA VAL A 87 -4.85 5.30 10.46
C VAL A 87 -4.89 4.79 9.03
N GLN A 88 -3.74 4.80 8.37
CA GLN A 88 -3.55 4.28 7.04
C GLN A 88 -2.64 3.06 7.09
N CYS A 89 -3.08 1.95 6.50
CA CYS A 89 -2.16 0.90 6.10
C CYS A 89 -1.64 1.23 4.71
N GLY A 90 -0.41 1.70 4.65
CA GLY A 90 0.29 2.04 3.42
C GLY A 90 1.10 0.86 2.93
N ILE A 91 0.93 0.51 1.65
CA ILE A 91 1.78 -0.45 0.96
C ILE A 91 2.45 0.28 -0.21
N VAL A 92 3.77 0.18 -0.31
CA VAL A 92 4.55 0.80 -1.38
C VAL A 92 5.27 -0.29 -2.15
N VAL A 93 5.01 -0.34 -3.45
CA VAL A 93 5.78 -1.13 -4.40
C VAL A 93 6.76 -0.18 -5.09
N THR A 94 8.05 -0.44 -4.94
CA THR A 94 9.10 0.29 -5.68
C THR A 94 9.49 -0.52 -6.89
N CYS A 95 9.25 0.06 -8.06
CA CYS A 95 9.63 -0.48 -9.34
C CYS A 95 10.79 0.32 -9.93
N GLU A 96 11.65 -0.37 -10.64
CA GLU A 96 12.76 0.19 -11.41
C GLU A 96 12.74 -0.42 -12.82
N GLY A 97 13.25 0.31 -13.80
CA GLY A 97 13.27 -0.13 -15.18
C GLY A 97 13.92 0.92 -16.07
N LYS A 98 14.54 0.48 -17.16
CA LYS A 98 15.14 1.36 -18.16
C LYS A 98 14.12 1.70 -19.24
N GLU A 99 14.34 2.82 -19.92
CA GLU A 99 13.56 3.20 -21.09
C GLU A 99 13.65 2.13 -22.19
N GLY A 100 12.50 1.70 -22.71
CA GLY A 100 12.38 0.58 -23.65
C GLY A 100 12.61 -0.82 -23.06
N GLY A 101 12.82 -0.92 -21.74
CA GLY A 101 13.15 -2.17 -21.04
C GLY A 101 11.99 -2.76 -20.22
N GLU A 102 12.27 -3.90 -19.60
CA GLU A 102 11.36 -4.53 -18.64
C GLU A 102 11.37 -3.77 -17.31
N LEU A 103 10.19 -3.67 -16.68
CA LEU A 103 10.06 -3.15 -15.33
C LEU A 103 10.21 -4.30 -14.33
N HIS A 104 10.93 -4.03 -13.24
CA HIS A 104 11.06 -4.96 -12.14
C HIS A 104 10.65 -4.33 -10.82
N VAL A 105 10.04 -5.13 -9.95
CA VAL A 105 9.79 -4.77 -8.56
C VAL A 105 11.02 -5.14 -7.76
N ARG A 106 11.53 -4.19 -6.98
CA ARG A 106 12.70 -4.42 -6.10
C ARG A 106 12.39 -4.26 -4.62
N GLU A 107 11.27 -3.62 -4.29
CA GLU A 107 10.82 -3.47 -2.91
C GLU A 107 9.30 -3.54 -2.88
N VAL A 108 8.77 -4.25 -1.89
CA VAL A 108 7.37 -4.14 -1.50
C VAL A 108 7.32 -4.05 0.02
N SER A 109 6.90 -2.90 0.52
CA SER A 109 6.85 -2.64 1.96
C SER A 109 5.45 -2.25 2.43
N MET A 110 5.10 -2.66 3.65
CA MET A 110 3.86 -2.31 4.34
C MET A 110 4.17 -1.60 5.66
N GLN A 111 3.46 -0.51 5.94
CA GLN A 111 3.60 0.29 7.15
C GLN A 111 2.21 0.75 7.64
N ILE A 112 2.09 1.04 8.94
CA ILE A 112 0.92 1.72 9.50
C ILE A 112 1.33 3.16 9.80
N GLU A 113 0.57 4.10 9.27
CA GLU A 113 0.79 5.54 9.39
C GLU A 113 -0.42 6.20 10.05
N ASP A 114 -0.20 7.25 10.84
CA ASP A 114 -1.28 8.16 11.20
C ASP A 114 -1.72 9.00 9.98
N MET A 115 -2.72 9.87 10.17
CA MET A 115 -3.25 10.70 9.08
C MET A 115 -2.28 11.80 8.63
N ASP A 116 -1.23 12.07 9.40
CA ASP A 116 -0.16 13.01 9.06
C ASP A 116 1.02 12.32 8.34
N GLY A 117 0.93 10.99 8.13
CA GLY A 117 1.95 10.19 7.45
C GLY A 117 3.09 9.72 8.35
N LYS A 118 2.97 9.89 9.67
CA LYS A 118 3.98 9.39 10.61
C LYS A 118 3.78 7.89 10.82
N VAL A 119 4.86 7.15 10.63
CA VAL A 119 4.89 5.69 10.84
C VAL A 119 4.75 5.39 12.34
N LEU A 120 3.78 4.54 12.66
CA LEU A 120 3.52 4.09 14.03
C LEU A 120 4.58 3.08 14.48
N CYS A 121 4.72 2.92 15.80
CA CYS A 121 5.64 1.94 16.34
C CYS A 121 5.11 0.51 16.19
N GLY A 122 5.99 -0.47 16.39
CA GLY A 122 5.64 -1.90 16.30
C GLY A 122 4.46 -2.30 17.19
N LYS A 123 4.46 -1.86 18.46
CA LYS A 123 3.41 -2.20 19.41
C LYS A 123 2.04 -1.68 18.96
N ASP A 124 1.96 -0.38 18.65
CA ASP A 124 0.69 0.26 18.29
C ASP A 124 0.14 -0.31 16.98
N SER A 125 1.03 -0.57 16.01
CA SER A 125 0.66 -1.14 14.72
C SER A 125 0.11 -2.56 14.84
N LEU A 126 0.70 -3.40 15.70
CA LEU A 126 0.24 -4.77 15.89
C LEU A 126 -1.13 -4.85 16.58
N VAL A 127 -1.40 -3.96 17.54
CA VAL A 127 -2.73 -3.84 18.17
C VAL A 127 -3.80 -3.52 17.12
N ILE A 128 -3.54 -2.51 16.28
CA ILE A 128 -4.44 -2.12 15.19
C ILE A 128 -4.68 -3.28 14.21
N LEU A 129 -3.62 -3.95 13.77
CA LEU A 129 -3.74 -5.06 12.82
C LEU A 129 -4.50 -6.24 13.42
N GLN A 130 -4.32 -6.52 14.70
CA GLN A 130 -5.09 -7.54 15.41
C GLN A 130 -6.58 -7.19 15.42
N GLU A 131 -6.94 -5.97 15.78
CA GLU A 131 -8.33 -5.51 15.79
C GLU A 131 -8.96 -5.52 14.39
N VAL A 132 -8.19 -5.19 13.35
CA VAL A 132 -8.64 -5.28 11.95
C VAL A 132 -8.95 -6.73 11.57
N ILE A 133 -8.09 -7.67 11.97
CA ILE A 133 -8.35 -9.10 11.77
C ILE A 133 -9.55 -9.55 12.59
N GLU A 134 -9.78 -9.01 13.78
CA GLU A 134 -10.91 -9.35 14.67
C GLU A 134 -12.25 -8.73 14.23
N GLY A 135 -12.26 -7.52 13.66
CA GLY A 135 -13.45 -6.66 13.47
C GLY A 135 -14.51 -7.08 12.43
N GLY A 136 -14.38 -8.27 11.84
CA GLY A 136 -15.28 -8.83 10.83
C GLY A 136 -15.30 -8.06 9.49
N ARG A 137 -15.83 -8.68 8.42
CA ARG A 137 -16.12 -7.95 7.16
C ARG A 137 -17.27 -6.98 7.39
N LYS A 138 -17.01 -5.77 7.90
CA LYS A 138 -17.98 -4.67 7.76
C LYS A 138 -18.12 -4.40 6.25
N LYS A 139 -19.29 -4.72 5.66
CA LYS A 139 -19.65 -4.38 4.27
C LYS A 139 -19.03 -3.04 3.89
N GLU A 140 -18.34 -2.97 2.76
CA GLU A 140 -17.86 -1.72 2.17
C GLU A 140 -19.03 -0.74 2.06
N LYS A 141 -19.26 0.06 3.10
CA LYS A 141 -20.20 1.17 3.01
C LYS A 141 -19.55 2.13 2.03
N LYS A 142 -20.25 2.47 0.93
CA LYS A 142 -19.90 3.55 -0.02
C LYS A 142 -19.38 4.83 0.66
N MET A 143 -19.76 5.05 1.92
CA MET A 143 -19.23 6.05 2.85
C MET A 143 -17.69 6.06 2.99
N LYS A 144 -17.03 4.89 3.04
CA LYS A 144 -15.56 4.79 3.16
C LYS A 144 -14.85 5.25 1.89
N LYS A 145 -15.37 4.90 0.69
CA LYS A 145 -14.80 5.34 -0.58
C LYS A 145 -14.76 6.86 -0.71
N LYS A 146 -15.85 7.56 -0.39
CA LYS A 146 -15.88 9.04 -0.40
C LYS A 146 -14.91 9.66 0.61
N LYS A 147 -14.77 9.07 1.81
CA LYS A 147 -13.83 9.55 2.83
C LYS A 147 -12.38 9.31 2.40
N ILE A 148 -12.07 8.12 1.87
CA ILE A 148 -10.77 7.74 1.30
C ILE A 148 -10.43 8.67 0.12
N MET A 149 -11.34 8.90 -0.83
CA MET A 149 -11.12 9.79 -1.97
C MET A 149 -10.87 11.24 -1.53
N ARG A 150 -11.54 11.73 -0.48
CA ARG A 150 -11.22 13.04 0.11
C ARG A 150 -9.84 13.07 0.75
N ILE A 151 -9.49 12.05 1.53
CA ILE A 151 -8.19 11.96 2.22
C ILE A 151 -7.04 11.90 1.21
N PHE A 152 -7.20 11.15 0.13
CA PHE A 152 -6.16 11.00 -0.91
C PHE A 152 -6.28 12.00 -2.07
N GLY A 153 -7.22 12.95 -2.02
CA GLY A 153 -7.42 13.95 -3.08
C GLY A 153 -7.79 13.37 -4.46
N ILE A 154 -8.44 12.21 -4.51
CA ILE A 154 -8.80 11.51 -5.75
C ILE A 154 -10.14 12.07 -6.27
N LYS A 155 -10.16 12.70 -7.46
CA LYS A 155 -11.38 13.21 -8.12
C LYS A 155 -12.27 12.07 -8.64
N GLU A 156 -13.61 12.24 -8.57
CA GLU A 156 -14.57 11.36 -9.27
C GLU A 156 -14.39 11.53 -10.79
N LYS A 157 -14.40 10.42 -11.52
CA LYS A 157 -14.45 10.40 -13.00
C LYS A 157 -15.88 10.66 -13.46
#